data_AF-A0AAV5BW02-F1
#
_entry.id   AF-A0AAV5BW02-F1
#
_cell.length_a   1.000
_cell.length_b   1.000
_cell.length_c   1.000
_cell.angle_alpha   90.00
_cell.angle_beta   90.00
_cell.angle_gamma   90.00
#
_symmetry.space_group_name_H-M   'P 1'
#
loop_
_entity.id
_entity.type
_entity.pdbx_description
1 polymer ?
#
loop_
_entity_poly.entity_id
_entity_poly.type
_entity_poly.pdbx_seq_one_letter_code
_entity_poly.pdbx_strand_id
1 'polypeptide(L)'
;MFDAAPEYLSCLRRDPFDARHLCALGLRGFLLSAITRQDSDISLQEHRVTCGAGDVAELQKLEKEMAAPAPAPALAAFPLFASRLCFSPLWRQILFVTFPRELIVFDLSYSTALSVTPLPRGFGKFSDVMADPDLDLLYCTHLDSKLSIWRRKE
;
A
#
# COMPACT_ATOMS: atom_id res chain seq x y z
N MET A 1 -20.85 11.58 -7.71
CA MET A 1 -20.73 10.35 -8.53
C MET A 1 -19.70 9.48 -7.83
N PHE A 2 -20.07 8.28 -7.37
CA PHE A 2 -19.10 7.35 -6.79
C PHE A 2 -18.52 6.56 -7.96
N ASP A 3 -17.24 6.79 -8.28
CA ASP A 3 -16.54 5.90 -9.20
C ASP A 3 -16.11 4.65 -8.43
N ALA A 4 -16.36 3.48 -9.01
CA ALA A 4 -15.95 2.24 -8.39
C ALA A 4 -14.47 2.05 -8.70
N ALA A 5 -13.63 2.01 -7.66
CA ALA A 5 -12.23 1.64 -7.85
C ALA A 5 -12.16 0.29 -8.60
N PRO A 6 -11.19 0.11 -9.53
CA PRO A 6 -11.08 -1.11 -10.34
C PRO A 6 -10.74 -2.36 -9.51
N GLU A 7 -10.44 -2.18 -8.23
CA GLU A 7 -10.10 -3.21 -7.27
C GLU A 7 -10.50 -2.77 -5.85
N TYR A 8 -10.53 -3.71 -4.91
CA TYR A 8 -10.77 -3.42 -3.49
C TYR A 8 -9.69 -2.46 -2.97
N LEU A 9 -10.11 -1.28 -2.49
CA LEU A 9 -9.24 -0.38 -1.77
C LEU A 9 -8.89 -0.98 -0.40
N SER A 10 -7.59 -1.03 -0.11
CA SER A 10 -7.02 -1.69 1.06
C SER A 10 -6.68 -0.71 2.17
N CYS A 11 -6.19 0.49 1.83
CA CYS A 11 -5.90 1.53 2.82
C CYS A 11 -5.91 2.94 2.22
N LEU A 12 -5.99 3.93 3.11
CA LEU A 12 -5.87 5.37 2.83
C LEU A 12 -4.82 5.96 3.77
N ARG A 13 -3.98 6.88 3.27
CA ARG A 13 -3.03 7.66 4.06
C ARG A 13 -2.96 9.09 3.57
N ARG A 14 -2.47 9.97 4.45
CA ARG A 14 -2.27 11.40 4.21
C ARG A 14 -0.79 11.73 4.17
N ASP A 15 -0.42 12.62 3.26
CA ASP A 15 0.94 13.13 3.12
C ASP A 15 1.32 13.99 4.34
N PRO A 16 2.45 13.72 5.02
CA PRO A 16 2.93 14.53 6.14
C PRO A 16 3.35 15.94 5.71
N PHE A 17 3.68 16.17 4.43
CA PHE A 17 4.12 17.47 3.91
C PHE A 17 2.99 18.32 3.32
N ASP A 18 1.84 17.74 2.97
CA ASP A 18 0.65 18.44 2.49
C ASP A 18 -0.62 17.74 3.00
N ALA A 19 -1.30 18.35 3.97
CA ALA A 19 -2.52 17.78 4.55
C ALA A 19 -3.67 17.59 3.55
N ARG A 20 -3.60 18.19 2.35
CA ARG A 20 -4.59 18.06 1.28
C ARG A 20 -4.32 16.88 0.36
N HIS A 21 -3.11 16.32 0.41
CA HIS A 21 -2.66 15.22 -0.42
C HIS A 21 -2.88 13.89 0.32
N LEU A 22 -3.59 12.98 -0.33
CA LEU A 22 -3.97 11.68 0.18
C LEU A 22 -3.65 10.62 -0.89
N CYS A 23 -3.31 9.41 -0.44
CA CYS A 23 -3.17 8.26 -1.33
C CYS A 23 -4.02 7.09 -0.83
N ALA A 24 -4.74 6.45 -1.75
CA ALA A 24 -5.44 5.19 -1.52
C ALA A 24 -4.79 4.08 -2.35
N LEU A 25 -4.54 2.93 -1.73
CA LEU A 25 -3.94 1.75 -2.38
C LEU A 25 -4.94 0.61 -2.43
N GLY A 26 -5.05 -0.04 -3.58
CA GLY A 26 -5.81 -1.27 -3.79
C GLY A 26 -4.97 -2.55 -3.65
N LEU A 27 -5.66 -3.69 -3.59
CA LEU A 27 -5.02 -4.98 -3.35
C LEU A 27 -4.06 -5.43 -4.46
N ARG A 28 -4.27 -5.01 -5.71
CA ARG A 28 -3.42 -5.39 -6.87
C ARG A 28 -2.49 -4.26 -7.30
N GLY A 29 -2.32 -3.24 -6.45
CA GLY A 29 -1.38 -2.15 -6.66
C GLY A 29 -1.92 -0.97 -7.47
N PHE A 30 -3.24 -0.86 -7.65
CA PHE A 30 -3.82 0.42 -8.04
C PHE A 30 -3.55 1.45 -6.94
N LEU A 31 -3.00 2.60 -7.30
CA LEU A 31 -2.67 3.66 -6.37
C LEU A 31 -3.29 4.96 -6.88
N LEU A 32 -4.23 5.51 -6.10
CA LEU A 32 -4.88 6.78 -6.40
C LEU A 32 -4.26 7.86 -5.51
N SER A 33 -3.57 8.82 -6.12
CA SER A 33 -3.18 10.08 -5.48
C SER A 33 -4.28 11.11 -5.68
N ALA A 34 -4.69 11.75 -4.61
CA ALA A 34 -5.73 12.76 -4.59
C ALA A 34 -5.25 14.02 -3.86
N ILE A 35 -5.42 15.18 -4.48
CA ILE A 35 -5.11 16.48 -3.87
C ILE A 35 -6.36 17.34 -3.87
N THR A 36 -6.83 17.71 -2.69
CA THR A 36 -7.97 18.64 -2.52
C THR A 36 -7.54 20.08 -2.80
N ARG A 37 -8.30 20.79 -3.64
CA ARG A 37 -8.08 22.20 -3.99
C ARG A 37 -9.04 23.11 -3.21
N GLN A 38 -8.74 24.41 -3.18
CA GLN A 38 -9.47 25.40 -2.35
C GLN A 38 -10.91 25.65 -2.81
N ASP A 39 -11.20 25.36 -4.08
CA ASP A 39 -12.52 25.45 -4.72
C ASP A 39 -13.36 24.17 -4.53
N SER A 40 -12.96 23.28 -3.63
CA SER A 40 -13.54 21.94 -3.44
C SER A 40 -13.37 21.00 -4.65
N ASP A 41 -12.53 21.36 -5.62
CA ASP A 41 -12.10 20.44 -6.68
C ASP A 41 -11.10 19.41 -6.14
N ILE A 42 -11.03 18.25 -6.78
CA ILE A 42 -10.12 17.16 -6.42
C ILE A 42 -9.27 16.82 -7.63
N SER A 43 -7.96 17.06 -7.54
CA SER A 43 -7.00 16.55 -8.52
C SER A 43 -6.78 15.08 -8.26
N LEU A 44 -7.07 14.23 -9.25
CA LEU A 44 -6.79 12.80 -9.18
C LEU A 44 -5.63 12.43 -10.11
N GLN A 45 -4.74 11.59 -9.62
CA GLN A 45 -3.70 10.96 -10.41
C GLN A 45 -3.67 9.46 -10.11
N GLU A 46 -3.73 8.66 -11.16
CA GLU A 46 -3.66 7.21 -11.06
C GLU A 46 -2.23 6.72 -11.31
N HIS A 47 -1.81 5.79 -10.47
CA HIS A 47 -0.52 5.13 -10.52
C HIS A 47 -0.70 3.62 -10.43
N ARG A 48 0.36 2.89 -10.80
CA ARG A 48 0.43 1.44 -10.65
C ARG A 48 1.70 1.05 -9.90
N VAL A 49 1.52 0.42 -8.75
CA VAL A 49 2.59 -0.23 -8.00
C VAL A 49 2.59 -1.70 -8.41
N THR A 50 3.66 -2.16 -9.05
CA THR A 50 3.76 -3.57 -9.48
C THR A 50 3.87 -4.48 -8.27
N CYS A 51 2.91 -5.39 -8.14
CA CYS A 51 2.91 -6.45 -7.13
C CYS A 51 3.68 -7.67 -7.67
N GLY A 52 4.46 -8.34 -6.82
CA GLY A 52 5.17 -9.55 -7.17
C GLY A 52 4.23 -10.70 -7.60
N ALA A 53 4.72 -11.54 -8.51
CA ALA A 53 3.91 -12.62 -9.09
C ALA A 53 3.36 -13.60 -8.04
N GLY A 54 4.08 -13.79 -6.92
CA GLY A 54 3.63 -14.64 -5.81
C GLY A 54 2.40 -14.09 -5.10
N ASP A 55 2.41 -12.80 -4.78
CA ASP A 55 1.27 -12.12 -4.14
C ASP A 55 0.08 -12.03 -5.10
N VAL A 56 0.31 -11.78 -6.40
CA VAL A 56 -0.75 -11.82 -7.42
C VAL A 56 -1.42 -13.19 -7.50
N ALA A 57 -0.63 -14.27 -7.56
CA ALA A 57 -1.16 -15.63 -7.64
C ALA A 57 -1.94 -16.02 -6.37
N GLU A 58 -1.48 -15.57 -5.21
CA GLU A 58 -2.18 -15.78 -3.95
C GLU A 58 -3.53 -15.07 -3.92
N LEU A 59 -3.57 -13.79 -4.30
CA LEU A 59 -4.81 -13.03 -4.34
C LEU A 59 -5.82 -13.67 -5.30
N GLN A 60 -5.38 -14.11 -6.48
CA GLN A 60 -6.22 -14.83 -7.43
C GLN A 60 -6.77 -16.15 -6.86
N LYS A 61 -6.00 -16.84 -6.01
CA LYS A 61 -6.48 -18.04 -5.33
C LYS A 61 -7.57 -17.68 -4.31
N LEU A 62 -7.35 -16.66 -3.50
CA LEU A 62 -8.33 -16.19 -2.51
C LEU A 62 -9.63 -15.73 -3.18
N GLU A 63 -9.54 -15.01 -4.30
CA GLU A 63 -10.71 -14.57 -5.09
C GLU A 63 -11.53 -15.75 -5.63
N LYS A 64 -10.89 -16.87 -6.01
CA LYS A 64 -11.59 -18.09 -6.45
C LYS A 64 -12.29 -18.82 -5.31
N GLU A 65 -11.78 -18.69 -4.09
CA GLU A 65 -12.37 -19.30 -2.89
C GLU A 65 -13.58 -18.50 -2.37
N MET A 66 -13.76 -17.26 -2.81
CA MET A 66 -14.93 -16.46 -2.48
C MET A 66 -16.17 -16.93 -3.25
N ALA A 67 -17.17 -17.44 -2.52
CA ALA A 67 -18.42 -17.94 -3.10
C ALA A 67 -19.25 -16.85 -3.82
N ALA A 68 -19.14 -15.59 -3.38
CA ALA A 68 -19.72 -14.43 -4.06
C ALA A 68 -18.98 -13.14 -3.63
N PRO A 69 -18.79 -12.16 -4.53
CA PRO A 69 -18.34 -10.84 -4.15
C PRO A 69 -19.45 -10.13 -3.34
N ALA A 70 -19.33 -10.18 -2.02
CA ALA A 70 -20.15 -9.36 -1.14
C ALA A 70 -19.61 -7.92 -1.13
N PRO A 71 -20.46 -6.89 -0.97
CA PRO A 71 -19.99 -5.52 -0.72
C PRO A 71 -19.33 -5.48 0.66
N ALA A 72 -18.05 -5.84 0.70
CA ALA A 72 -17.26 -5.97 1.91
C ALA A 72 -15.98 -5.13 1.78
N PRO A 73 -15.50 -4.51 2.85
CA PRO A 73 -14.17 -3.92 2.88
C PRO A 73 -13.10 -4.97 2.55
N ALA A 74 -11.98 -4.54 1.96
CA ALA A 74 -10.87 -5.42 1.59
C ALA A 74 -10.43 -6.35 2.74
N LEU A 75 -10.34 -5.82 3.97
CA LEU A 75 -9.92 -6.60 5.15
C LEU A 75 -10.90 -7.72 5.52
N ALA A 76 -12.20 -7.54 5.26
CA ALA A 76 -13.21 -8.56 5.53
C ALA A 76 -13.25 -9.62 4.41
N ALA A 77 -13.08 -9.19 3.16
CA ALA A 77 -13.04 -10.10 2.00
C ALA A 77 -11.74 -10.92 1.93
N PHE A 78 -10.61 -10.31 2.32
CA PHE A 78 -9.27 -10.90 2.20
C PHE A 78 -8.45 -10.69 3.48
N PRO A 79 -8.83 -11.32 4.61
CA PRO A 79 -8.19 -11.08 5.91
C PRO A 79 -6.70 -11.46 5.97
N LEU A 80 -6.24 -12.31 5.03
CA LEU A 80 -4.85 -12.78 4.95
C LEU A 80 -4.03 -12.04 3.87
N PHE A 81 -4.62 -11.06 3.19
CA PHE A 81 -3.98 -10.29 2.14
C PHE A 81 -4.07 -8.79 2.44
N ALA A 82 -3.00 -8.24 3.04
CA ALA A 82 -2.93 -6.83 3.40
C ALA A 82 -1.95 -6.10 2.46
N SER A 83 -2.48 -5.21 1.63
CA SER A 83 -1.68 -4.18 0.95
C SER A 83 -1.74 -2.89 1.76
N ARG A 84 -0.60 -2.32 2.14
CA ARG A 84 -0.55 -1.11 2.97
C ARG A 84 0.42 -0.10 2.38
N LEU A 85 0.21 1.17 2.68
CA LEU A 85 1.15 2.22 2.35
C LEU A 85 1.39 3.14 3.55
N CYS A 86 2.51 3.83 3.55
CA CYS A 86 2.73 5.05 4.31
C CYS A 86 3.62 6.01 3.51
N PHE A 87 3.46 7.31 3.73
CA PHE A 87 4.37 8.30 3.15
C PHE A 87 5.70 8.27 3.89
N SER A 88 6.78 8.59 3.18
CA SER A 88 8.02 8.99 3.84
C SER A 88 7.81 10.33 4.54
N PRO A 89 8.15 10.46 5.83
CA PRO A 89 8.17 11.74 6.54
C PRO A 89 9.46 12.54 6.27
N LEU A 90 10.45 11.93 5.61
CA LEU A 90 11.75 12.53 5.33
C LEU A 90 11.88 13.00 3.88
N TRP A 91 11.21 12.31 2.94
CA TRP A 91 11.25 12.64 1.52
C TRP A 91 9.86 12.84 0.94
N ARG A 92 9.64 14.03 0.37
CA ARG A 92 8.42 14.35 -0.36
C ARG A 92 8.23 13.39 -1.53
N GLN A 93 6.97 13.06 -1.81
CA GLN A 93 6.56 12.21 -2.93
C GLN A 93 7.06 10.76 -2.88
N ILE A 94 7.70 10.33 -1.78
CA ILE A 94 8.12 8.93 -1.59
C ILE A 94 7.07 8.20 -0.74
N LEU A 95 6.67 7.03 -1.21
CA LEU A 95 5.81 6.09 -0.49
C LEU A 95 6.59 4.81 -0.16
N PHE A 96 6.28 4.26 1.00
CA PHE A 96 6.57 2.88 1.33
C PHE A 96 5.29 2.07 1.17
N VAL A 97 5.33 1.08 0.29
CA VAL A 97 4.19 0.20 -0.01
C VAL A 97 4.57 -1.21 0.41
N THR A 98 3.67 -1.91 1.09
CA THR A 98 3.83 -3.33 1.39
C THR A 98 2.72 -4.11 0.73
N PHE A 99 3.10 -5.18 0.05
CA PHE A 99 2.24 -6.32 -0.26
C PHE A 99 2.56 -7.43 0.74
N PRO A 100 1.77 -8.52 0.84
CA PRO A 100 1.99 -9.53 1.88
C PRO A 100 3.41 -10.09 1.95
N ARG A 101 4.14 -10.16 0.83
CA ARG A 101 5.51 -10.69 0.77
C ARG A 101 6.55 -9.71 0.25
N GLU A 102 6.23 -8.44 0.04
CA GLU A 102 7.16 -7.48 -0.57
C GLU A 102 7.01 -6.08 0.04
N LEU A 103 8.14 -5.39 0.19
CA LEU A 103 8.22 -3.98 0.56
C LEU A 103 8.80 -3.20 -0.61
N ILE A 104 8.12 -2.13 -1.00
CA ILE A 104 8.42 -1.32 -2.18
C ILE A 104 8.61 0.13 -1.75
N VAL A 105 9.69 0.76 -2.22
CA VAL A 105 9.86 2.21 -2.17
C VAL A 105 9.40 2.76 -3.51
N PHE A 106 8.38 3.62 -3.52
CA PHE A 106 7.75 4.13 -4.73
C PHE A 106 7.84 5.66 -4.79
N ASP A 107 8.18 6.19 -5.96
CA ASP A 107 8.22 7.62 -6.23
C ASP A 107 6.97 8.05 -6.99
N LEU A 108 6.15 8.90 -6.36
CA LEU A 108 4.92 9.44 -6.95
C LEU A 108 5.20 10.38 -8.13
N SER A 109 6.31 11.12 -8.12
CA SER A 109 6.65 12.10 -9.15
C SER A 109 6.92 11.42 -10.49
N TYR A 110 7.59 10.28 -10.44
CA TYR A 110 7.98 9.51 -11.63
C TYR A 110 7.14 8.25 -11.83
N SER A 111 6.18 7.99 -10.93
CA SER A 111 5.29 6.83 -10.95
C SER A 111 6.06 5.50 -11.10
N THR A 112 7.15 5.34 -10.33
CA THR A 112 8.05 4.19 -10.47
C THR A 112 8.51 3.65 -9.12
N ALA A 113 8.81 2.35 -9.08
CA ALA A 113 9.46 1.74 -7.92
C ALA A 113 10.95 2.09 -7.94
N LEU A 114 11.44 2.68 -6.85
CA LEU A 114 12.87 2.92 -6.61
C LEU A 114 13.57 1.66 -6.09
N SER A 115 12.87 0.85 -5.29
CA SER A 115 13.36 -0.44 -4.84
C SER A 115 12.22 -1.39 -4.48
N VAL A 116 12.50 -2.69 -4.60
CA VAL A 116 11.61 -3.78 -4.23
C VAL A 116 12.41 -4.76 -3.38
N THR A 117 11.94 -5.03 -2.17
CA THR A 117 12.60 -5.91 -1.22
C THR A 117 11.65 -7.04 -0.83
N PRO A 118 11.93 -8.30 -1.20
CA PRO A 118 11.10 -9.42 -0.80
C PRO A 118 11.26 -9.70 0.70
N LEU A 119 10.17 -10.11 1.33
CA LEU A 119 10.16 -10.59 2.70
C LEU A 119 10.95 -11.91 2.79
N PRO A 120 11.92 -12.04 3.73
CA PRO A 120 12.66 -13.28 3.91
C PRO A 120 11.76 -14.47 4.21
N ARG A 121 12.20 -15.65 3.78
CA ARG A 121 11.50 -16.91 4.08
C ARG A 121 11.40 -17.13 5.59
N GLY A 122 10.28 -17.70 6.04
CA GLY A 122 10.03 -18.01 7.46
C GLY A 122 9.38 -16.86 8.25
N PHE A 123 9.28 -15.66 7.68
CA PHE A 123 8.54 -14.56 8.30
C PHE A 123 7.05 -14.61 7.94
N GLY A 124 6.18 -14.21 8.88
CA GLY A 124 4.77 -13.97 8.60
C GLY A 124 4.59 -12.82 7.61
N LYS A 125 3.50 -12.85 6.83
CA LYS A 125 3.19 -11.79 5.85
C LYS A 125 3.01 -10.44 6.53
N PHE A 126 3.34 -9.36 5.83
CA PHE A 126 3.06 -8.01 6.30
C PHE A 126 1.55 -7.80 6.56
N SER A 127 1.22 -7.05 7.61
CA SER A 127 -0.16 -6.70 7.97
C SER A 127 -0.38 -5.21 8.15
N ASP A 128 0.63 -4.47 8.61
CA ASP A 128 0.64 -3.01 8.67
C ASP A 128 2.07 -2.45 8.53
N VAL A 129 2.18 -1.18 8.18
CA VAL A 129 3.45 -0.45 8.01
C VAL A 129 3.34 0.99 8.50
N MET A 130 4.38 1.46 9.18
CA MET A 130 4.54 2.84 9.63
C MET A 130 5.98 3.29 9.45
N ALA A 131 6.18 4.52 8.96
CA ALA A 131 7.50 5.13 8.85
C ALA A 131 7.88 5.88 10.13
N ASP A 132 9.14 5.77 10.53
CA ASP A 132 9.73 6.57 11.57
C ASP A 132 9.89 8.03 11.08
N PRO A 133 9.52 9.04 11.89
CA PRO A 133 9.61 10.44 11.50
C PRO A 133 11.04 10.94 11.27
N ASP A 134 12.05 10.31 11.89
CA ASP A 134 13.40 10.88 12.01
C ASP A 134 14.52 9.94 11.51
N LEU A 135 14.33 8.62 11.58
CA LEU A 135 15.43 7.64 11.49
C LEU A 135 15.52 6.86 10.17
N ASP A 136 14.71 7.18 9.16
CA ASP A 136 14.56 6.40 7.91
C ASP A 136 14.34 4.89 8.20
N LEU A 137 13.48 4.61 9.18
CA LEU A 137 13.09 3.26 9.56
C LEU A 137 11.64 3.00 9.21
N LEU A 138 11.31 1.74 8.96
CA LEU A 138 9.94 1.25 8.81
C LEU A 138 9.65 0.21 9.87
N TYR A 139 8.53 0.38 10.55
CA TYR A 139 7.98 -0.55 11.51
C TYR A 139 6.86 -1.34 10.85
N CYS A 140 7.00 -2.65 10.79
CA CYS A 140 6.03 -3.52 10.14
C CYS A 140 5.49 -4.58 11.11
N THR A 141 4.17 -4.67 11.22
CA THR A 141 3.54 -5.81 11.90
C THR A 141 3.27 -6.93 10.91
N HIS A 142 3.19 -8.15 11.43
CA HIS A 142 2.98 -9.36 10.63
C HIS A 142 1.76 -10.15 11.08
N LEU A 143 1.20 -10.96 10.17
CA LEU A 143 0.05 -11.84 10.49
C LEU A 143 0.35 -12.89 11.56
N ASP A 144 1.62 -13.22 11.79
CA ASP A 144 2.07 -14.11 12.87
C ASP A 144 2.32 -13.37 14.20
N SER A 145 1.77 -12.15 14.34
CA SER A 145 1.85 -11.30 15.54
C SER A 145 3.27 -10.86 15.91
N LYS A 146 4.19 -10.83 14.94
CA LYS A 146 5.55 -10.31 15.12
C LYS A 146 5.68 -8.87 14.62
N LEU A 147 6.76 -8.22 15.03
CA LEU A 147 7.22 -6.90 14.58
C LEU A 147 8.57 -7.07 13.88
N SER A 148 8.77 -6.35 12.77
CA SER A 148 10.07 -6.18 12.15
C SER A 148 10.38 -4.70 11.92
N ILE A 149 11.68 -4.39 11.88
CA ILE A 149 12.19 -3.05 11.61
C ILE A 149 13.03 -3.12 10.34
N TRP A 150 12.73 -2.26 9.38
CA TRP A 150 13.43 -2.18 8.10
C TRP A 150 14.11 -0.84 7.97
N ARG A 151 15.23 -0.85 7.25
CA ARG A 151 15.95 0.34 6.84
C ARG A 151 16.14 0.28 5.33
N ARG A 152 15.97 1.42 4.66
CA ARG A 152 16.31 1.52 3.24
C ARG A 152 17.80 1.24 3.06
N LYS A 153 18.15 0.42 2.08
CA LYS A 153 19.56 0.29 1.65
C LYS A 153 19.91 1.51 0.82
N GLU A 154 21.07 2.11 1.09
CA GLU A 154 21.70 3.12 0.23
C GLU A 154 22.06 2.54 -1.14
#